data_AF-A0A2E1IIB7-F1
#
_entry.id   AF-A0A2E1IIB7-F1
#
_cell.length_a   1.000
_cell.length_b   1.000
_cell.length_c   1.000
_cell.angle_alpha   90.00
_cell.angle_beta   90.00
_cell.angle_gamma   90.00
#
_symmetry.space_group_name_H-M   'P 1'
#
loop_
_entity.id
_entity.type
_entity.pdbx_description
1 polymer ?
#
loop_
_entity_poly.entity_id
_entity_poly.type
_entity_poly.pdbx_seq_one_letter_code
_entity_poly.pdbx_strand_id
1 'polypeptide(L)'
;MLPLLAASPPSPPPLECTIGKVTSRWTPKPIQSVRVLDGMQFTVLPGPPLKIEPRFVIDSRLTLLAKEQSPPVVTRQSNGELLYSWAFEAPLGMVATDANDPGSARPALAQVEGRLTLRADRGFTLLNLTKIKAESGAATLTRLQESATGTCREQR
;
A
#
# COMPACT_ATOMS: atom_id res chain seq x y z
N MET A 1 25.04 19.92 43.84
CA MET A 1 25.20 19.21 42.56
C MET A 1 23.85 19.22 41.86
N LEU A 2 23.67 20.06 40.83
CA LEU A 2 22.45 20.01 40.01
C LEU A 2 22.57 18.86 39.01
N PRO A 3 21.52 18.04 38.82
CA PRO A 3 21.53 16.99 37.82
C PRO A 3 21.53 17.64 36.42
N LEU A 4 22.48 17.25 35.57
CA LEU A 4 22.41 17.56 34.14
C LEU A 4 21.19 16.82 33.57
N LEU A 5 20.15 17.58 33.21
CA LEU A 5 19.09 17.10 32.35
C LEU A 5 19.71 16.78 30.98
N ALA A 6 19.88 15.49 30.69
CA ALA A 6 20.27 15.05 29.37
C ALA A 6 19.19 15.48 28.37
N ALA A 7 19.54 16.35 27.43
CA ALA A 7 18.67 16.69 26.32
C ALA A 7 18.38 15.41 25.53
N SER A 8 17.11 15.09 25.33
CA SER A 8 16.71 13.98 24.48
C SER A 8 17.25 14.20 23.06
N PRO A 9 17.80 13.18 22.39
CA PRO A 9 18.27 13.33 21.01
C PRO A 9 17.11 13.80 20.12
N PRO A 10 17.38 14.67 19.12
CA PRO A 10 16.34 15.14 18.21
C PRO A 10 15.69 13.97 17.50
N SER A 11 14.36 14.02 17.36
CA SER A 11 13.62 13.01 16.60
C SER A 11 14.13 12.98 15.16
N PRO A 12 14.32 11.81 14.55
CA PRO A 12 14.79 11.74 13.19
C PRO A 12 13.78 12.41 12.22
N PRO A 13 14.26 13.07 11.16
CA PRO A 13 13.40 13.78 10.23
C PRO A 13 12.48 12.81 9.45
N PRO A 14 11.25 13.21 9.09
CA PRO A 14 10.40 12.47 8.17
C PRO A 14 11.10 12.17 6.84
N LEU A 15 10.76 11.01 6.25
CA LEU A 15 11.19 10.65 4.91
C LEU A 15 10.00 10.74 3.96
N GLU A 16 10.07 11.59 2.95
CA GLU A 16 9.11 11.62 1.85
C GLU A 16 9.58 10.70 0.73
N CYS A 17 8.77 9.72 0.37
CA CYS A 17 9.07 8.68 -0.59
C CYS A 17 8.22 8.87 -1.84
N THR A 18 8.86 8.98 -3.00
CA THR A 18 8.15 9.09 -4.29
C THR A 18 8.17 7.75 -5.02
N ILE A 19 6.99 7.28 -5.40
CA ILE A 19 6.80 6.11 -6.27
C ILE A 19 7.21 6.52 -7.68
N GLY A 20 8.33 5.95 -8.14
CA GLY A 20 8.77 6.05 -9.52
C GLY A 20 8.11 4.97 -10.36
N LYS A 21 8.93 4.22 -11.12
CA LYS A 21 8.44 3.20 -12.05
C LYS A 21 7.48 2.20 -11.41
N VAL A 22 6.27 2.10 -11.97
CA VAL A 22 5.27 1.08 -11.64
C VAL A 22 5.14 0.07 -12.78
N THR A 23 5.03 -1.21 -12.43
CA THR A 23 4.65 -2.29 -13.35
C THR A 23 3.35 -2.91 -12.86
N SER A 24 2.32 -2.89 -13.69
CA SER A 24 1.00 -3.42 -13.37
C SER A 24 0.64 -4.58 -14.30
N ARG A 25 0.23 -5.71 -13.72
CA ARG A 25 -0.17 -6.91 -14.47
C ARG A 25 -1.56 -7.37 -14.06
N TRP A 26 -2.46 -7.42 -15.04
CA TRP A 26 -3.82 -7.91 -14.89
C TRP A 26 -3.95 -9.34 -15.38
N THR A 27 -4.69 -10.17 -14.64
CA THR A 27 -5.01 -11.54 -15.06
C THR A 27 -6.42 -11.95 -14.57
N PRO A 28 -7.35 -12.34 -15.46
CA PRO A 28 -7.19 -12.47 -16.92
C PRO A 28 -7.37 -11.15 -17.67
N LYS A 29 -8.08 -10.16 -17.10
CA LYS A 29 -8.37 -8.89 -17.77
C LYS A 29 -8.46 -7.71 -16.80
N PRO A 30 -8.17 -6.48 -17.27
CA PRO A 30 -8.32 -5.29 -16.45
C PRO A 30 -9.80 -5.02 -16.14
N ILE A 31 -10.04 -4.48 -14.94
CA ILE A 31 -11.31 -3.82 -14.62
C ILE A 31 -11.07 -2.33 -14.76
N GLN A 32 -11.87 -1.66 -15.58
CA GLN A 32 -11.82 -0.20 -15.72
C GLN A 32 -12.06 0.46 -14.35
N SER A 33 -11.36 1.56 -14.08
CA SER A 33 -11.42 2.33 -12.81
C SER A 33 -10.51 1.87 -11.67
N VAL A 34 -9.60 0.91 -11.89
CA VAL A 34 -8.65 0.48 -10.85
C VAL A 34 -7.28 1.13 -11.04
N ARG A 35 -7.18 2.39 -10.57
CA ARG A 35 -5.98 3.03 -9.98
C ARG A 35 -4.80 3.42 -10.90
N VAL A 36 -4.07 4.47 -10.47
CA VAL A 36 -2.71 4.83 -10.91
C VAL A 36 -1.83 4.92 -9.65
N LEU A 37 -0.69 4.23 -9.62
CA LEU A 37 0.30 4.31 -8.52
C LEU A 37 1.50 5.22 -8.84
N ASP A 38 1.72 5.48 -10.12
CA ASP A 38 2.89 6.20 -10.63
C ASP A 38 2.86 7.67 -10.17
N GLY A 39 3.99 8.16 -9.66
CA GLY A 39 4.13 9.54 -9.17
C GLY A 39 3.54 9.82 -7.78
N MET A 40 2.91 8.83 -7.14
CA MET A 40 2.37 9.00 -5.79
C MET A 40 3.46 9.10 -4.73
N GLN A 41 3.11 9.71 -3.60
CA GLN A 41 4.04 9.92 -2.49
C GLN A 41 3.47 9.35 -1.19
N PHE A 42 4.39 8.91 -0.32
CA PHE A 42 4.08 8.53 1.06
C PHE A 42 5.20 8.98 1.99
N THR A 43 4.87 9.17 3.25
CA THR A 43 5.78 9.65 4.28
C THR A 43 6.06 8.54 5.27
N VAL A 44 7.34 8.35 5.60
CA VAL A 44 7.78 7.54 6.73
C VAL A 44 8.12 8.49 7.87
N LEU A 45 7.47 8.32 9.01
CA LEU A 45 7.75 9.05 10.24
C LEU A 45 8.62 8.14 11.14
N PRO A 46 9.94 8.38 11.19
CA PRO A 46 10.85 7.58 12.00
C PRO A 46 10.73 8.01 13.47
N GLY A 47 9.69 7.54 14.14
CA GLY A 47 9.53 7.66 15.59
C GLY A 47 9.42 6.29 16.27
N PRO A 48 9.41 6.24 17.60
CA PRO A 48 8.72 5.21 18.36
C PRO A 48 7.30 5.71 18.67
N PRO A 49 6.22 5.19 18.04
CA PRO A 49 6.21 4.12 17.03
C PRO A 49 6.51 4.64 15.63
N LEU A 50 7.03 3.76 14.77
CA LEU A 50 7.21 4.07 13.36
C LEU A 50 5.86 4.15 12.68
N LYS A 51 5.64 5.19 11.89
CA LYS A 51 4.40 5.39 11.15
C LYS A 51 4.68 5.59 9.67
N ILE A 52 3.74 5.13 8.84
CA ILE A 52 3.74 5.33 7.40
C ILE A 52 2.40 5.97 7.03
N GLU A 53 2.45 7.04 6.25
CA GLU A 53 1.29 7.83 5.83
C GLU A 53 1.30 8.00 4.31
N PRO A 54 0.21 7.64 3.58
CA PRO A 54 -1.00 7.03 4.09
C PRO A 54 -0.78 5.60 4.64
N ARG A 55 -1.67 5.16 5.55
CA ARG A 55 -1.62 3.85 6.23
C ARG A 55 -1.57 2.67 5.26
N PHE A 56 -2.19 2.81 4.10
CA PHE A 56 -1.97 1.94 2.96
C PHE A 56 -1.28 2.79 1.91
N VAL A 57 -0.05 2.44 1.55
CA VAL A 57 0.86 3.28 0.75
C VAL A 57 0.26 3.71 -0.61
N ILE A 58 -0.31 2.81 -1.38
CA ILE A 58 -1.74 2.52 -1.40
C ILE A 58 -2.86 3.57 -1.68
N ASP A 59 -2.68 4.87 -1.95
CA ASP A 59 -3.86 5.79 -2.01
C ASP A 59 -4.84 5.60 -3.21
N SER A 60 -6.14 5.45 -2.92
CA SER A 60 -7.21 5.13 -3.88
C SER A 60 -8.58 5.16 -3.22
N ARG A 61 -9.65 5.24 -4.01
CA ARG A 61 -11.03 5.01 -3.54
C ARG A 61 -11.20 3.74 -2.69
N LEU A 62 -10.37 2.71 -2.88
CA LEU A 62 -10.42 1.48 -2.09
C LEU A 62 -9.97 1.68 -0.63
N THR A 63 -9.03 2.59 -0.37
CA THR A 63 -8.56 2.84 1.00
C THR A 63 -9.63 3.55 1.83
N LEU A 64 -10.50 4.34 1.20
CA LEU A 64 -11.65 4.99 1.86
C LEU A 64 -12.71 3.98 2.31
N LEU A 65 -12.84 2.87 1.60
CA LEU A 65 -13.82 1.81 1.89
C LEU A 65 -13.16 0.59 2.54
N ALA A 66 -11.91 0.74 2.99
CA ALA A 66 -11.12 -0.36 3.51
C ALA A 66 -11.69 -0.87 4.85
N LYS A 67 -12.11 -2.13 4.84
CA LYS A 67 -12.33 -2.94 6.02
C LYS A 67 -11.04 -3.71 6.31
N GLU A 68 -10.31 -3.26 7.32
CA GLU A 68 -9.06 -3.91 7.73
C GLU A 68 -9.31 -5.36 8.15
N GLN A 69 -8.56 -6.29 7.55
CA GLN A 69 -8.52 -7.66 8.05
C GLN A 69 -7.55 -7.77 9.25
N SER A 70 -6.49 -6.97 9.22
CA SER A 70 -5.48 -6.89 10.27
C SER A 70 -4.79 -5.52 10.25
N PRO A 71 -4.35 -4.98 11.40
CA PRO A 71 -3.57 -3.75 11.42
C PRO A 71 -2.26 -3.93 10.64
N PRO A 72 -1.75 -2.87 9.98
CA PRO A 72 -0.45 -2.96 9.31
C PRO A 72 0.67 -3.32 10.29
N VAL A 73 1.57 -4.18 9.83
CA VAL A 73 2.69 -4.68 10.62
C VAL A 73 3.98 -4.05 10.10
N VAL A 74 4.79 -3.55 11.03
CA VAL A 74 6.17 -3.12 10.75
C VAL A 74 7.14 -4.11 11.39
N THR A 75 8.16 -4.50 10.63
CA THR A 75 9.27 -5.31 11.13
C THR A 75 10.58 -4.68 10.65
N ARG A 76 11.48 -4.39 11.60
CA ARG A 76 12.85 -3.98 11.29
C ARG A 76 13.72 -5.22 11.23
N GLN A 77 14.41 -5.41 10.12
CA GLN A 77 15.34 -6.52 9.92
C GLN A 77 16.73 -6.18 10.46
N SER A 78 17.54 -7.21 10.70
CA SER A 78 18.91 -7.07 11.23
C SER A 78 19.86 -6.33 10.27
N ASN A 79 19.58 -6.37 8.97
CA ASN A 79 20.30 -5.63 7.92
C ASN A 79 19.90 -4.14 7.83
N GLY A 80 19.04 -3.65 8.72
CA GLY A 80 18.55 -2.28 8.72
C GLY A 80 17.38 -2.02 7.76
N GLU A 81 16.91 -3.03 7.02
CA GLU A 81 15.70 -2.91 6.21
C GLU A 81 14.45 -2.81 7.07
N LEU A 82 13.48 -2.05 6.57
CA LEU A 82 12.15 -1.98 7.14
C LEU A 82 11.16 -2.66 6.21
N LEU A 83 10.46 -3.63 6.76
CA LEU A 83 9.35 -4.30 6.13
C LEU A 83 8.05 -3.75 6.71
N TYR A 84 7.17 -3.25 5.85
CA TYR A 84 5.82 -2.82 6.20
C TYR A 84 4.81 -3.58 5.37
N SER A 85 3.83 -4.22 6.01
CA SER A 85 2.81 -5.02 5.32
C SER A 85 1.42 -4.66 5.79
N TRP A 86 0.45 -4.69 4.86
CA TRP A 86 -0.95 -4.42 5.14
C TRP A 86 -1.85 -5.39 4.38
N ALA A 87 -3.07 -5.59 4.89
CA ALA A 87 -4.12 -6.31 4.21
C ALA A 87 -5.49 -5.72 4.55
N PHE A 88 -6.35 -5.54 3.55
CA PHE A 88 -7.71 -5.05 3.75
C PHE A 88 -8.65 -5.57 2.66
N GLU A 89 -9.95 -5.49 2.93
CA GLU A 89 -10.99 -5.67 1.92
C GLU A 89 -11.69 -4.36 1.62
N ALA A 90 -12.14 -4.15 0.40
CA ALA A 90 -12.96 -2.99 0.06
C ALA A 90 -14.06 -3.37 -0.93
N PRO A 91 -15.32 -2.94 -0.71
CA PRO A 91 -16.37 -3.09 -1.72
C PRO A 91 -16.02 -2.28 -2.97
N LEU A 92 -16.16 -2.92 -4.14
CA LEU A 92 -16.01 -2.28 -5.45
C LEU A 92 -17.35 -1.84 -6.04
N GLY A 93 -18.47 -2.26 -5.43
CA GLY A 93 -19.79 -2.12 -6.01
C GLY A 93 -19.97 -3.05 -7.21
N MET A 94 -20.75 -2.61 -8.19
CA MET A 94 -21.06 -3.40 -9.38
C MET A 94 -19.88 -3.41 -10.36
N VAL A 95 -19.33 -4.59 -10.60
CA VAL A 95 -18.25 -4.81 -11.57
C VAL A 95 -18.78 -5.67 -12.71
N ALA A 96 -18.72 -5.14 -13.92
CA ALA A 96 -19.00 -5.89 -15.14
C ALA A 96 -17.91 -6.95 -15.35
N THR A 97 -18.31 -8.22 -15.33
CA THR A 97 -17.38 -9.31 -15.64
C THR A 97 -17.08 -9.41 -17.13
N ASP A 98 -17.83 -8.71 -17.98
CA ASP A 98 -17.56 -8.48 -19.40
C ASP A 98 -17.94 -7.03 -19.75
N ALA A 99 -17.03 -6.31 -20.39
CA ALA A 99 -17.24 -4.91 -20.76
C ALA A 99 -18.33 -4.76 -21.85
N ASN A 100 -18.58 -5.82 -22.62
CA ASN A 100 -19.57 -5.82 -23.70
C ASN A 100 -20.94 -6.36 -23.25
N ASP A 101 -21.06 -6.87 -22.03
CA ASP A 101 -22.31 -7.35 -21.46
C ASP A 101 -22.59 -6.63 -20.13
N PRO A 102 -23.35 -5.51 -20.17
CA PRO A 102 -23.78 -4.79 -18.98
C PRO A 102 -24.59 -5.67 -17.99
N GLY A 103 -25.28 -6.71 -18.48
CA GLY A 103 -26.02 -7.67 -17.66
C GLY A 103 -25.11 -8.58 -16.84
N SER A 104 -23.81 -8.62 -17.14
CA SER A 104 -22.81 -9.39 -16.40
C SER A 104 -22.32 -8.71 -15.11
N ALA A 105 -22.77 -7.48 -14.85
CA ALA A 105 -22.40 -6.71 -13.67
C ALA A 105 -22.90 -7.36 -12.39
N ARG A 106 -22.00 -7.52 -11.42
CA ARG A 106 -22.31 -8.12 -10.12
C ARG A 106 -21.55 -7.42 -9.00
N PRO A 107 -22.07 -7.42 -7.76
CA PRO A 107 -21.34 -6.88 -6.61
C PRO A 107 -20.00 -7.60 -6.44
N ALA A 108 -18.95 -6.83 -6.19
CA ALA A 108 -17.60 -7.34 -6.07
C ALA A 108 -16.83 -6.73 -4.90
N LEU A 109 -15.89 -7.52 -4.37
CA LEU A 109 -14.95 -7.14 -3.33
C LEU A 109 -13.53 -7.18 -3.87
N ALA A 110 -12.74 -6.19 -3.49
CA ALA A 110 -11.29 -6.21 -3.61
C ALA A 110 -10.69 -6.73 -2.30
N GLN A 111 -9.90 -7.80 -2.39
CA GLN A 111 -8.99 -8.20 -1.32
C GLN A 111 -7.60 -7.70 -1.69
N VAL A 112 -7.02 -6.89 -0.82
CA VAL A 112 -5.76 -6.22 -1.10
C VAL A 112 -4.72 -6.62 -0.06
N GLU A 113 -3.56 -7.03 -0.54
CA GLU A 113 -2.40 -7.38 0.26
C GLU A 113 -1.21 -6.59 -0.28
N GLY A 114 -0.47 -5.91 0.58
CA GLY A 114 0.68 -5.13 0.14
C GLY A 114 1.85 -5.18 1.09
N ARG A 115 3.00 -4.86 0.52
CA ARG A 115 4.30 -4.90 1.17
C ARG A 115 5.18 -3.79 0.64
N LEU A 116 5.76 -3.03 1.56
CA LEU A 116 6.81 -2.06 1.32
C LEU A 116 8.08 -2.56 2.00
N THR A 117 9.17 -2.62 1.25
CA THR A 117 10.52 -2.84 1.79
C THR A 117 11.31 -1.57 1.57
N LEU A 118 11.67 -0.89 2.66
CA LEU A 118 12.54 0.28 2.66
C LEU A 118 13.94 -0.15 3.06
N ARG A 119 14.91 0.13 2.20
CA ARG A 119 16.32 -0.21 2.39
C ARG A 119 17.05 0.91 3.13
N ALA A 120 18.22 0.58 3.69
CA ALA A 120 19.07 1.53 4.41
C ALA A 120 19.56 2.69 3.53
N ASP A 121 19.68 2.48 2.21
CA ASP A 121 20.03 3.51 1.22
C ASP A 121 18.86 4.43 0.85
N ARG A 122 17.72 4.32 1.55
CA ARG A 122 16.46 5.05 1.30
C ARG A 122 15.78 4.68 -0.02
N GLY A 123 16.27 3.68 -0.74
CA GLY A 123 15.54 3.07 -1.83
C GLY A 123 14.45 2.14 -1.31
N PHE A 124 13.35 2.01 -2.05
CA PHE A 124 12.28 1.08 -1.66
C PHE A 124 11.75 0.25 -2.83
N THR A 125 11.18 -0.89 -2.47
CA THR A 125 10.33 -1.70 -3.36
C THR A 125 8.95 -1.83 -2.74
N LEU A 126 7.93 -1.64 -3.56
CA LEU A 126 6.52 -1.79 -3.24
C LEU A 126 5.98 -2.97 -4.04
N LEU A 127 5.28 -3.89 -3.38
CA LEU A 127 4.48 -4.93 -3.99
C LEU A 127 3.05 -4.80 -3.51
N ASN A 128 2.10 -4.82 -4.43
CA ASN A 128 0.68 -4.80 -4.12
C ASN A 128 -0.04 -5.88 -4.94
N LEU A 129 -0.89 -6.64 -4.27
CA LEU A 129 -1.69 -7.70 -4.88
C LEU A 129 -3.15 -7.43 -4.56
N THR A 130 -3.95 -7.21 -5.59
CA THR A 130 -5.40 -7.04 -5.49
C THR A 130 -6.08 -8.23 -6.16
N LYS A 131 -6.88 -8.97 -5.39
CA LYS A 131 -7.75 -10.04 -5.90
C LYS A 131 -9.18 -9.52 -5.90
N ILE A 132 -9.84 -9.55 -7.05
CA ILE A 132 -11.22 -9.10 -7.19
C ILE A 132 -12.13 -10.33 -7.29
N LYS A 133 -13.11 -10.41 -6.41
CA LYS A 133 -14.04 -11.54 -6.28
C LYS A 133 -15.47 -11.04 -6.33
N ALA A 134 -16.39 -11.88 -6.79
CA ALA A 134 -17.82 -11.60 -6.60
C ALA A 134 -18.16 -11.68 -5.11
N GLU A 135 -19.07 -10.85 -4.62
CA GLU A 135 -19.51 -10.93 -3.21
C GLU A 135 -20.22 -12.24 -2.90
N SER A 136 -21.02 -12.73 -3.84
CA SER A 136 -21.82 -13.95 -3.69
C SER A 136 -21.05 -15.25 -3.95
N GLY A 137 -19.74 -15.21 -4.17
CA GLY A 137 -18.97 -16.41 -4.49
C GLY A 137 -17.46 -16.31 -4.28
N ALA A 138 -16.80 -17.46 -4.14
CA ALA A 138 -15.34 -17.51 -3.93
C ALA A 138 -14.52 -17.28 -5.22
N ALA A 139 -15.18 -17.28 -6.38
CA ALA A 139 -14.51 -17.17 -7.68
C ALA A 139 -13.82 -15.81 -7.84
N THR A 140 -12.52 -15.87 -8.15
CA THR A 140 -11.77 -14.66 -8.48
C THR A 140 -12.11 -14.23 -9.91
N LEU A 141 -12.65 -13.03 -10.05
CA LEU A 141 -12.99 -12.42 -11.33
C LEU A 141 -11.72 -11.98 -12.06
N THR A 142 -10.82 -11.31 -11.35
CA THR A 142 -9.52 -10.90 -11.86
C THR A 142 -8.54 -10.61 -10.73
N ARG A 143 -7.27 -10.45 -11.09
CA ARG A 143 -6.18 -10.09 -10.19
C ARG A 143 -5.36 -8.97 -10.82
N LEU A 144 -4.92 -8.06 -9.97
CA LEU A 144 -3.94 -7.03 -10.28
C LEU A 144 -2.72 -7.25 -9.40
N GLN A 145 -1.56 -7.42 -10.02
CA GLN A 145 -0.27 -7.41 -9.35
C GLN A 145 0.48 -6.15 -9.76
N GLU A 146 0.90 -5.36 -8.78
CA GLU A 146 1.67 -4.14 -8.99
C GLU A 146 3.00 -4.25 -8.27
N SER A 147 4.07 -3.90 -8.96
CA SER A 147 5.37 -3.65 -8.34
C SER A 147 5.82 -2.23 -8.66
N ALA A 148 6.42 -1.57 -7.67
CA ALA A 148 6.99 -0.26 -7.88
C ALA A 148 8.31 -0.09 -7.13
N THR A 149 9.11 0.84 -7.61
CA THR A 149 10.39 1.21 -7.01
C THR A 149 10.47 2.72 -6.85
N GLY A 150 11.19 3.18 -5.84
CA GLY A 150 11.45 4.59 -5.67
C GLY A 150 12.51 4.87 -4.62
N THR A 151 12.61 6.13 -4.25
CA THR A 151 13.58 6.63 -3.27
C THR A 151 12.91 7.61 -2.32
N CYS A 152 13.38 7.63 -1.08
CA CYS A 152 12.94 8.58 -0.07
C CYS A 152 13.97 9.68 0.17
N ARG A 153 13.48 10.88 0.48
CA ARG A 153 14.27 12.06 0.82
C ARG A 153 13.89 12.54 2.21
N GLU A 154 14.87 12.95 2.99
CA GLU A 154 14.60 13.60 4.28
C GLU A 154 13.95 14.96 4.04
N GLN A 155 12.88 15.20 4.78
CA GLN A 155 12.28 16.52 4.90
C GLN A 155 12.96 17.23 6.07
N ARG A 156 13.63 18.35 5.78
CA ARG A 156 14.29 19.20 6.77
C ARG A 156 13.41 20.39 7.13
#